data_AF-A0A7C7XPM2-F1
#
_entry.id   AF-A0A7C7XPM2-F1
#
_cell.length_a   1.000
_cell.length_b   1.000
_cell.length_c   1.000
_cell.angle_alpha   90.00
_cell.angle_beta   90.00
_cell.angle_gamma   90.00
#
_symmetry.space_group_name_H-M   'P 1'
#
loop_
_entity.id
_entity.type
_entity.pdbx_description
1 polymer ?
#
loop_
_entity_poly.entity_id
_entity_poly.type
_entity_poly.pdbx_seq_one_letter_code
_entity_poly.pdbx_strand_id
1 'polypeptide(L)' 'DADLSSANLRGANLKDSDLRNANLEGANLEGATMKGANTETKRTCR' A
#
# COMPACT_ATOMS: atom_id res chain seq x y z
N ASP A 1 4.12 11.58 2.82
CA ASP A 1 3.32 10.71 1.93
C ASP A 1 4.25 9.94 1.02
N ALA A 2 4.02 8.65 0.84
CA ALA A 2 4.76 7.82 -0.10
C ALA A 2 3.91 7.65 -1.36
N ASP A 3 4.42 8.07 -2.52
CA ASP A 3 3.73 7.82 -3.78
C ASP A 3 4.18 6.46 -4.33
N LEU A 4 3.30 5.47 -4.21
CA LEU A 4 3.45 4.13 -4.76
C LEU A 4 2.43 3.91 -5.90
N SER A 5 1.90 5.00 -6.47
CA SER A 5 0.94 4.91 -7.55
C SER A 5 1.57 4.19 -8.74
N SER A 6 0.82 3.26 -9.34
CA SER A 6 1.29 2.39 -10.43
C SER A 6 2.55 1.56 -10.12
N ALA A 7 2.97 1.44 -8.84
CA ALA A 7 4.14 0.66 -8.48
C ALA A 7 3.88 -0.85 -8.68
N ASN A 8 4.88 -1.56 -9.21
CA ASN A 8 4.81 -3.01 -9.28
C ASN A 8 5.30 -3.64 -7.96
N LEU A 9 4.35 -3.99 -7.10
CA LEU A 9 4.56 -4.64 -5.81
C LEU A 9 4.19 -6.14 -5.85
N ARG A 10 4.19 -6.74 -7.05
CA ARG A 10 3.86 -8.15 -7.24
C ARG A 10 4.79 -9.04 -6.41
N GLY A 11 4.22 -9.87 -5.54
CA GLY A 11 4.99 -10.73 -4.65
C GLY A 11 5.78 -9.98 -3.56
N ALA A 12 5.58 -8.67 -3.39
CA ALA A 12 6.29 -7.89 -2.39
C ALA A 12 5.92 -8.34 -0.98
N ASN A 13 6.92 -8.42 -0.10
CA ASN A 13 6.68 -8.62 1.33
C ASN A 13 6.48 -7.26 2.00
N LEU A 14 5.22 -6.89 2.20
CA LEU A 14 4.77 -5.68 2.90
C LEU A 14 4.28 -6.01 4.32
N LYS A 15 4.70 -7.16 4.87
CA LYS A 15 4.31 -7.60 6.21
C LYS A 15 4.78 -6.57 7.24
N ASP A 16 3.87 -6.15 8.10
CA ASP A 16 4.11 -5.14 9.14
C ASP A 16 4.60 -3.77 8.59
N SER A 17 4.47 -3.51 7.28
CA SER A 17 4.85 -2.24 6.67
C SER A 17 3.89 -1.12 7.03
N ASP A 18 4.43 0.06 7.31
CA ASP A 18 3.64 1.28 7.51
C ASP A 18 3.36 1.95 6.15
N LEU A 19 2.15 1.74 5.63
CA LEU A 19 1.67 2.31 4.37
C LEU A 19 0.61 3.38 4.63
N ARG A 20 0.58 3.96 5.84
CA ARG A 20 -0.35 5.04 6.19
C ARG A 20 -0.07 6.26 5.31
N ASN A 21 -1.12 6.78 4.68
CA ASN A 21 -1.03 7.88 3.71
C ASN A 21 -0.16 7.56 2.47
N ALA A 22 0.10 6.29 2.16
CA ALA A 22 0.70 5.92 0.89
C ALA A 22 -0.35 5.98 -0.23
N ASN A 23 0.00 6.57 -1.37
CA ASN A 23 -0.83 6.47 -2.57
C ASN A 23 -0.54 5.11 -3.24
N LEU A 24 -1.48 4.18 -3.17
CA LEU A 24 -1.38 2.87 -3.83
C LEU A 24 -2.26 2.80 -5.09
N GLU A 25 -2.73 3.95 -5.60
CA GLU A 25 -3.58 4.01 -6.79
C GLU A 25 -2.89 3.35 -7.99
N GLY A 26 -3.49 2.29 -8.52
CA GLY A 26 -2.93 1.53 -9.65
C GLY A 26 -1.75 0.63 -9.32
N ALA A 27 -1.33 0.51 -8.04
CA ALA A 27 -0.24 -0.39 -7.66
C ALA A 27 -0.60 -1.87 -7.90
N ASN A 28 0.31 -2.63 -8.52
CA ASN A 28 0.14 -4.06 -8.68
C ASN A 28 0.55 -4.80 -7.40
N LEU A 29 -0.43 -5.22 -6.60
CA LEU A 29 -0.24 -5.97 -5.36
C LEU A 29 -0.47 -7.48 -5.51
N GLU A 30 -0.48 -8.01 -6.74
CA GLU A 30 -0.71 -9.44 -6.99
C GLU A 30 0.29 -10.31 -6.22
N GLY A 31 -0.18 -11.17 -5.32
CA GLY A 31 0.67 -12.03 -4.49
C GLY A 31 1.48 -11.29 -3.41
N ALA A 32 1.27 -9.99 -3.20
CA ALA A 32 1.93 -9.25 -2.13
C ALA A 32 1.45 -9.74 -0.75
N THR A 33 2.37 -9.91 0.18
CA THR A 33 2.05 -10.26 1.57
C THR A 33 1.89 -8.97 2.37
N MET A 34 0.66 -8.63 2.77
CA MET A 34 0.37 -7.42 3.56
C MET A 34 -0.09 -7.73 4.99
N LYS A 35 0.26 -8.90 5.52
CA LYS A 35 -0.16 -9.28 6.89
C LYS A 35 0.39 -8.28 7.89
N GLY A 36 -0.48 -7.64 8.67
CA GLY A 36 -0.07 -6.61 9.64
C GLY A 36 0.35 -5.27 9.02
N ALA A 37 0.27 -5.12 7.69
CA ALA A 37 0.54 -3.83 7.05
C ALA A 37 -0.48 -2.80 7.53
N ASN A 38 0.01 -1.63 7.94
CA ASN A 38 -0.85 -0.52 8.29
C ASN A 38 -1.20 0.27 7.04
N THR A 39 -2.32 -0.09 6.41
CA THR A 39 -2.87 0.62 5.25
C THR A 39 -4.03 1.52 5.66
N GLU A 40 -3.90 2.30 6.74
CA GLU A 40 -4.91 3.34 7.01
C GLU A 40 -4.93 4.31 5.83
N THR A 41 -5.84 4.05 4.89
CA THR A 41 -6.35 5.03 3.96
C THR A 41 -6.91 6.13 4.84
N LYS A 42 -6.26 7.30 4.83
CA LYS A 42 -6.92 8.53 5.27
C LYS A 42 -8.24 8.54 4.53
N ARG A 43 -9.35 8.31 5.24
CA ARG A 43 -10.66 8.63 4.72
C ARG A 43 -10.59 10.13 4.51
N THR A 44 -10.25 10.55 3.30
CA THR A 44 -10.42 11.92 2.83
C THR A 44 -11.93 12.13 2.83
N CYS A 45 -12.45 12.43 4.01
CA CYS A 45 -13.71 13.11 4.14
C CYS A 45 -13.51 14.41 3.38
N ARG A 46 -14.21 14.53 2.26
CA ARG A 46 -14.36 15.82 1.59
C ARG A 46 -15.35 16.65 2.38
#